data_AF-A0A382S861-F1
#
_entry.id   AF-A0A382S861-F1
#
_cell.length_a   1.000
_cell.length_b   1.000
_cell.length_c   1.000
_cell.angle_alpha   90.00
_cell.angle_beta   90.00
_cell.angle_gamma   90.00
#
_symmetry.space_group_name_H-M   'P 1'
#
loop_
_entity.id
_entity.type
_entity.pdbx_description
1 polymer ?
#
loop_
_entity_poly.entity_id
_entity_poly.type
_entity_poly.pdbx_seq_one_letter_code
_entity_poly.pdbx_strand_id
1 'polypeptide(L)' 'MPTIKVRENEPFDIALRRFRRLCDRAGVITDVRKKEFFEKPTWV' A
#
# COMPACT_ATOMS: atom_id res chain seq x y z
N MET A 1 4.00 2.45 6.04
CA MET A 1 2.68 1.85 5.74
C MET A 1 1.65 2.95 5.63
N PRO A 2 0.72 2.89 4.67
CA PRO A 2 -0.33 3.89 4.50
C PRO A 2 -1.33 3.82 5.67
N THR A 3 -1.76 4.99 6.16
CA THR A 3 -2.73 5.11 7.25
C THR A 3 -3.78 6.14 6.85
N ILE A 4 -5.05 5.85 7.11
CA ILE A 4 -6.16 6.79 6.89
C ILE A 4 -6.92 6.95 8.20
N LYS A 5 -7.26 8.20 8.52
CA LYS A 5 -8.26 8.50 9.54
C LYS A 5 -9.62 8.64 8.86
N VAL A 6 -10.57 7.80 9.25
CA VAL A 6 -11.97 7.92 8.82
C VAL A 6 -12.56 9.16 9.47
N ARG A 7 -13.19 10.03 8.67
CA ARG A 7 -13.92 11.19 9.17
C ARG A 7 -15.36 10.78 9.47
N GLU A 8 -15.96 11.34 10.52
CA GLU A 8 -17.30 10.94 11.01
C GLU A 8 -18.43 11.14 9.98
N ASN A 9 -18.24 12.05 9.01
CA ASN A 9 -19.20 12.34 7.93
C ASN A 9 -18.92 11.60 6.62
N GLU A 10 -18.06 10.59 6.63
CA GLU A 10 -17.68 9.88 5.40
C GLU A 10 -18.21 8.44 5.37
N PRO A 11 -18.92 8.02 4.30
CA PRO A 11 -19.30 6.63 4.14
C PRO A 11 -18.07 5.74 4.01
N PHE A 12 -18.13 4.57 4.65
CA PHE A 12 -17.03 3.60 4.75
C PHE A 12 -16.43 3.23 3.39
N ASP A 13 -17.25 3.08 2.35
CA ASP A 13 -16.80 2.77 0.98
C ASP A 13 -15.84 3.82 0.40
N ILE A 14 -16.05 5.11 0.73
CA ILE A 14 -15.19 6.19 0.24
C ILE A 14 -13.85 6.16 0.99
N ALA A 15 -13.88 5.90 2.29
CA ALA A 15 -12.68 5.70 3.10
C ALA A 15 -11.84 4.52 2.55
N LEU A 16 -12.47 3.37 2.27
CA LEU A 16 -11.82 2.19 1.70
C LEU A 16 -11.19 2.50 0.33
N ARG A 17 -11.90 3.24 -0.52
CA ARG A 17 -11.38 3.63 -1.85
C ARG A 17 -10.15 4.52 -1.75
N ARG A 18 -10.09 5.44 -0.79
CA ARG A 18 -8.90 6.26 -0.53
C ARG A 18 -7.74 5.42 0.01
N PHE A 19 -8.01 4.48 0.91
CA PHE A 19 -7.00 3.56 1.41
C PHE A 19 -6.38 2.75 0.28
N ARG A 20 -7.21 2.19 -0.62
CA ARG A 20 -6.76 1.45 -1.80
C ARG A 20 -5.82 2.29 -2.67
N ARG A 21 -6.20 3.53 -2.99
CA ARG A 21 -5.35 4.46 -3.75
C ARG A 21 -4.04 4.80 -3.05
N LEU A 22 -4.05 4.94 -1.73
CA LEU A 22 -2.84 5.18 -0.93
C LEU A 22 -1.90 3.96 -0.96
N CYS A 23 -2.43 2.75 -0.84
CA CYS A 23 -1.66 1.50 -0.97
C CYS A 23 -1.07 1.33 -2.37
N ASP A 24 -1.85 1.64 -3.41
CA ASP A 24 -1.39 1.57 -4.80
C ASP A 24 -0.29 2.59 -5.08
N ARG A 25 -0.46 3.84 -4.62
CA ARG A 25 0.57 4.90 -4.77
C ARG A 25 1.84 4.60 -4.00
N ALA A 26 1.72 4.00 -2.82
CA ALA A 26 2.87 3.58 -2.02
C ALA A 26 3.56 2.34 -2.58
N GLY A 27 3.05 1.72 -3.66
CA GLY A 27 3.67 0.57 -4.30
C GLY A 27 3.71 -0.67 -3.41
N VAL A 28 2.90 -0.74 -2.34
CA VAL A 28 2.98 -1.79 -1.33
C VAL A 28 2.81 -3.18 -1.94
N ILE A 29 1.88 -3.32 -2.89
CA ILE A 29 1.63 -4.58 -3.60
C ILE A 29 2.84 -4.97 -4.45
N THR A 30 3.46 -4.01 -5.11
CA THR A 30 4.66 -4.24 -5.95
C THR A 30 5.86 -4.60 -5.09
N ASP A 31 6.05 -3.94 -3.96
CA ASP A 31 7.15 -4.19 -3.03
C ASP A 31 7.04 -5.57 -2.37
N VAL A 32 5.83 -5.97 -1.97
CA VAL A 32 5.60 -7.33 -1.45
C VAL A 32 5.97 -8.36 -2.50
N ARG A 33 5.50 -8.18 -3.74
CA ARG A 33 5.77 -9.11 -4.84
C ARG A 33 7.26 -9.22 -5.20
N LYS A 34 8.01 -8.11 -5.14
CA LYS A 34 9.47 -8.12 -5.36
C LYS A 34 10.21 -8.85 -4.24
N LYS A 35 9.69 -8.81 -3.01
CA LYS A 35 10.28 -9.45 -1.84
C LYS A 35 9.79 -10.88 -1.61
N GLU A 36 8.91 -11.41 -2.47
CA GLU A 36 8.48 -12.81 -2.40
C GLU A 36 9.64 -13.77 -2.63
N PHE A 37 10.65 -13.35 -3.39
CA PHE A 37 11.85 -14.13 -3.67
C PHE A 37 13.07 -13.41 -3.11
N PHE A 38 14.02 -14.18 -2.60
CA PHE A 38 15.31 -13.63 -2.19
C PHE A 38 16.10 -13.23 -3.43
N GLU A 39 16.19 -11.93 -3.70
CA GLU A 39 17.16 -11.39 -4.63
C GLU A 39 18.54 -11.39 -3.97
N LYS A 40 19.45 -12.22 -4.47
CA LYS A 40 20.84 -12.21 -4.04
C LYS A 40 21.40 -10.82 -4.37
N PRO A 41 21.97 -10.08 -3.39
CA PRO A 41 22.62 -8.82 -3.70
C PRO A 41 23.78 -9.12 -4.66
N THR A 42 23.65 -8.66 -5.90
CA THR A 42 24.78 -8.59 -6.82
C THR A 42 25.73 -7.57 -6.24
N TRP A 43 26.72 -8.07 -5.50
CA TRP A 43 27.79 -7.26 -4.96
C TRP A 43 28.54 -6.63 -6.14
N VAL A 44 28.63 -5.29 -6.14
CA VAL A 44 29.48 -4.52 -7.06
C VAL A 44 30.90 -4.55 -6.51
#